data_AF-T0M7C8-F1
#
_entry.id   AF-T0M7C8-F1
#
_cell.length_a   1.000
_cell.length_b   1.000
_cell.length_c   1.000
_cell.angle_alpha   90.00
_cell.angle_beta   90.00
_cell.angle_gamma   90.00
#
_symmetry.space_group_name_H-M   'P 1'
#
loop_
_entity.id
_entity.type
_entity.pdbx_description
1 polymer ?
#
loop_
_entity_poly.entity_id
_entity_poly.type
_entity_poly.pdbx_seq_one_letter_code
_entity_poly.pdbx_strand_id
1 'polypeptide(L)' 'MSREAYQVPTAGASSAPSAANYSSYGNEGPQMQYLCGDCGLKFQLRRADPIRCKECGCRILYKERTKRMVQFEAR' A
#
# COMPACT_ATOMS: atom_id res chain seq x y z
N MET A 1 14.98 9.40 26.68
CA MET A 1 15.42 8.95 25.34
C MET A 1 14.18 8.79 24.48
N SER A 2 13.75 9.88 23.84
CA SER A 2 12.53 9.98 23.03
C SER A 2 12.67 9.19 21.74
N ARG A 3 11.81 8.18 21.52
CA ARG A 3 11.70 7.47 20.24
C ARG A 3 10.92 8.37 19.26
N GLU A 4 11.61 9.02 18.34
CA GLU A 4 10.95 9.77 17.26
C GLU A 4 10.23 8.77 16.33
N ALA A 5 8.93 9.00 16.15
CA ALA A 5 8.08 8.16 15.32
C ALA A 5 8.29 8.49 13.84
N TYR A 6 8.47 7.48 13.01
CA TYR A 6 8.58 7.62 11.56
C TYR A 6 7.37 8.36 10.99
N GLN A 7 7.59 9.58 10.51
CA GLN A 7 6.56 10.42 9.92
C GLN A 7 6.32 9.98 8.47
N VAL A 8 5.11 9.48 8.19
CA VAL A 8 4.70 9.14 6.82
C VAL A 8 4.66 10.44 6.01
N PRO A 9 5.23 10.52 4.80
CA PRO A 9 5.18 11.72 3.98
C PRO A 9 3.73 12.02 3.55
N THR A 10 3.03 12.84 4.32
CA THR A 10 1.81 13.52 3.89
C THR A 10 2.26 14.69 3.03
N ALA A 11 2.06 14.56 1.71
CA ALA A 11 2.21 15.70 0.80
C ALA A 11 1.40 16.87 1.35
N GLY A 12 2.05 18.03 1.49
CA GLY A 12 1.70 19.08 2.43
C GLY A 12 0.24 19.51 2.48
N ALA A 13 -0.28 19.63 3.70
CA ALA A 13 -1.43 20.46 4.02
C ALA A 13 -1.37 20.84 5.51
N SER A 14 -0.89 22.05 5.77
CA SER A 14 -1.19 22.80 6.99
C SER A 14 -2.69 23.14 6.98
N SER A 15 -3.51 22.31 7.63
CA SER A 15 -4.79 22.67 8.28
C SER A 15 -5.51 21.40 8.71
N ALA A 16 -6.06 21.44 9.93
CA ALA A 16 -6.76 20.34 10.58
C ALA A 16 -7.85 19.69 9.70
N PRO A 17 -8.11 18.38 9.80
CA PRO A 17 -9.27 17.81 9.14
C PRO A 17 -10.50 18.01 10.05
N SER A 18 -11.35 18.94 9.65
CA SER A 18 -12.77 18.88 9.96
C SER A 18 -13.35 17.58 9.41
N ALA A 19 -14.23 16.95 10.18
CA ALA A 19 -14.99 15.77 9.82
C ALA A 19 -16.00 16.07 8.70
N ALA A 20 -15.55 16.28 7.46
CA ALA A 20 -16.44 16.47 6.31
C ALA A 20 -15.67 16.38 4.98
N ASN A 21 -15.28 15.17 4.56
CA ASN A 21 -15.28 14.72 3.16
C ASN A 21 -14.60 13.36 3.04
N TYR A 22 -15.38 12.30 3.27
CA TYR A 22 -15.09 11.03 2.60
C TYR A 22 -15.51 11.23 1.14
N SER A 23 -14.67 11.93 0.37
CA SER A 23 -14.83 12.03 -1.07
C SER A 23 -14.68 10.63 -1.64
N SER A 24 -15.81 10.11 -2.07
CA SER A 24 -16.00 8.92 -2.88
C SER A 24 -15.16 9.03 -4.16
N TYR A 25 -13.86 8.74 -4.07
CA TYR A 25 -13.14 8.20 -5.20
C TYR A 25 -13.88 6.91 -5.59
N GLY A 26 -14.21 6.78 -6.87
CA GLY A 26 -14.81 5.56 -7.41
C GLY A 26 -14.11 4.33 -6.84
N ASN A 27 -14.87 3.25 -6.65
CA ASN A 27 -14.52 2.00 -5.96
C ASN A 27 -13.22 1.30 -6.43
N GLU A 28 -12.52 1.88 -7.39
CA GLU A 28 -11.21 1.54 -7.92
C GLU A 28 -10.13 2.43 -7.29
N GLY A 29 -9.76 2.07 -6.05
CA GLY A 29 -8.47 2.53 -5.50
C GLY A 29 -7.30 2.20 -6.45
N PRO A 30 -6.12 2.83 -6.28
CA PRO A 30 -4.99 2.63 -7.19
C PRO A 30 -4.73 1.14 -7.44
N GLN A 31 -4.52 0.75 -8.70
CA GLN A 31 -4.27 -0.64 -9.07
C GLN A 31 -3.05 -1.18 -8.30
N MET A 32 -3.32 -1.95 -7.26
CA MET A 32 -2.29 -2.54 -6.40
C MET A 32 -1.79 -3.83 -7.04
N GLN A 33 -0.48 -3.91 -7.26
CA GLN A 33 0.16 -5.15 -7.69
C GLN A 33 0.62 -5.92 -6.46
N TYR A 34 0.41 -7.23 -6.51
CA TYR A 34 0.82 -8.17 -5.48
C TYR A 34 1.87 -9.12 -6.04
N LEU A 35 2.79 -9.54 -5.17
CA LEU A 35 3.81 -10.54 -5.45
C LEU A 35 3.49 -11.83 -4.70
N CYS A 36 3.55 -12.94 -5.43
CA CYS A 36 3.50 -14.28 -4.86
C CYS A 36 4.72 -14.55 -3.95
N GLY A 37 4.50 -15.15 -2.77
CA GLY A 37 5.58 -15.47 -1.83
C GLY A 37 6.59 -16.49 -2.35
N ASP A 38 6.12 -17.54 -3.04
CA ASP A 38 6.98 -18.64 -3.51
C ASP A 38 7.47 -18.43 -4.95
N CYS A 39 6.56 -17.98 -5.83
CA CYS A 39 6.81 -17.88 -7.26
C CYS A 39 7.26 -16.48 -7.71
N GLY A 40 7.18 -15.47 -6.84
CA GLY A 40 7.60 -14.09 -7.13
C GLY A 40 6.80 -13.37 -8.22
N LEU A 41 5.80 -14.03 -8.83
CA LEU A 41 5.01 -13.49 -9.92
C LEU A 41 4.21 -12.27 -9.46
N LYS A 42 4.26 -11.21 -10.27
CA LYS A 42 3.47 -9.99 -10.09
C LYS A 42 2.10 -10.14 -10.75
N PHE A 43 1.04 -9.87 -10.01
CA PHE A 43 -0.31 -9.83 -10.57
C PHE A 43 -1.20 -8.80 -9.87
N GLN A 44 -2.25 -8.37 -10.55
CA GLN A 44 -3.28 -7.50 -9.99
C GLN A 44 -4.40 -8.35 -9.39
N LEU A 45 -4.80 -8.05 -8.15
CA LEU A 45 -5.90 -8.72 -7.46
C LEU A 45 -7.02 -7.71 -7.18
N ARG A 46 -8.26 -8.04 -7.53
CA ARG A 46 -9.42 -7.20 -7.20
C ARG A 46 -9.85 -7.46 -5.75
N ARG A 47 -10.54 -6.49 -5.13
CA ARG A 47 -10.98 -6.56 -3.72
C ARG A 47 -11.88 -7.77 -3.41
N ALA A 48 -12.62 -8.27 -4.39
CA ALA A 48 -13.55 -9.39 -4.25
C ALA A 48 -12.96 -10.74 -4.70
N ASP A 49 -11.77 -10.76 -5.30
CA ASP A 49 -11.17 -12.01 -5.78
C ASP A 49 -10.53 -12.80 -4.62
N PRO A 50 -10.59 -14.15 -4.65
CA PRO A 50 -9.95 -14.97 -3.63
C PRO A 50 -8.42 -14.82 -3.67
N ILE A 51 -7.79 -14.74 -2.49
CA ILE A 51 -6.34 -14.59 -2.33
C ILE A 51 -5.65 -15.91 -2.67
N ARG A 52 -5.31 -16.09 -3.96
CA ARG A 52 -4.59 -17.25 -4.48
C ARG A 52 -3.70 -16.83 -5.64
N CYS A 53 -2.48 -17.32 -5.67
CA CYS A 53 -1.65 -17.22 -6.87
C CYS A 53 -2.20 -18.16 -7.96
N LYS A 54 -2.22 -17.69 -9.22
CA LYS A 54 -2.71 -18.45 -10.38
C LYS A 54 -1.77 -19.58 -10.82
N GLU A 55 -0.47 -19.49 -10.52
CA GLU A 55 0.50 -20.47 -10.99
C GLU A 55 0.86 -21.52 -9.94
N CYS A 56 1.11 -21.13 -8.69
CA CYS A 56 1.50 -22.07 -7.62
C CYS A 56 0.37 -22.45 -6.65
N GLY A 57 -0.77 -21.73 -6.66
CA GLY A 57 -1.89 -21.98 -5.75
C GLY A 57 -1.66 -21.51 -4.30
N CYS A 58 -0.49 -20.96 -3.97
CA CYS A 58 -0.18 -20.44 -2.65
C CYS A 58 -1.02 -19.20 -2.31
N ARG A 59 -1.26 -18.97 -1.03
CA ARG A 59 -2.16 -17.91 -0.51
C ARG A 59 -1.42 -16.75 0.14
N ILE A 60 -0.09 -16.78 0.11
CA ILE A 60 0.76 -15.74 0.69
C ILE A 60 1.16 -14.78 -0.43
N LEU A 61 0.69 -13.54 -0.30
CA LEU A 61 0.97 -12.46 -1.25
C LEU A 61 1.56 -11.26 -0.52
N TYR A 62 2.62 -10.68 -1.07
CA TYR A 62 3.20 -9.42 -0.63
C TYR A 62 2.66 -8.25 -1.46
N LYS A 63 2.48 -7.09 -0.84
CA LYS A 63 2.15 -5.85 -1.58
C LYS A 63 3.41 -5.31 -2.25
N GLU A 64 3.32 -4.87 -3.50
CA GLU A 64 4.44 -4.25 -4.18
C GLU A 64 4.93 -2.98 -3.45
N ARG A 65 6.26 -2.78 -3.42
CA ARG A 65 6.89 -1.57 -2.89
C ARG A 65 6.38 -0.34 -3.65
N THR A 66 6.16 0.75 -2.93
CA THR A 66 5.81 2.03 -3.56
C THR A 66 6.97 2.55 -4.40
N LYS A 67 6.65 3.16 -5.55
CA LYS A 67 7.64 3.89 -6.39
C LYS A 67 8.00 5.27 -5.86
N ARG A 68 7.35 5.70 -4.77
CA ARG A 68 7.60 7.00 -4.13
C ARG A 68 8.93 6.95 -3.38
N MET A 69 9.76 7.97 -3.53
CA MET A 69 10.99 8.08 -2.76
C MET A 69 10.68 8.19 -1.27
N VAL A 70 11.47 7.48 -0.46
CA VAL A 70 11.39 7.53 1.00
C VAL A 70 12.74 8.02 1.49
N GLN A 71 12.71 9.05 2.34
CA GLN A 71 13.91 9.60 2.97
C GLN A 71 14.06 8.99 4.38
N PHE A 72 15.27 8.54 4.69
CA PHE A 72 15.63 8.00 6.00
C PHE A 72 16.76 8.83 6.59
N GLU A 73 16.77 8.97 7.91
CA GLU A 73 17.89 9.53 8.67
C GLU A 73 18.89 8.44 9.08
N ALA A 74 20.18 8.74 9.05
CA ALA A 74 21.25 7.81 9.41
C ALA A 74 21.60 7.96 10.90
N ARG A 75 20.74 7.42 11.76
CA ARG A 75 20.94 7.37 13.21
C ARG A 75 21.52 6.03 13.65
#